data_AF-A0A2H0V925-F1
#
_entry.id   AF-A0A2H0V925-F1
#
_cell.length_a   1.000
_cell.length_b   1.000
_cell.length_c   1.000
_cell.angle_alpha   90.00
_cell.angle_beta   90.00
_cell.angle_gamma   90.00
#
_symmetry.space_group_name_H-M   'P 1'
#
loop_
_entity.id
_entity.type
_entity.pdbx_description
1 polymer ?
#
loop_
_entity_poly.entity_id
_entity_poly.type
_entity_poly.pdbx_seq_one_letter_code
_entity_poly.pdbx_strand_id
1 'polypeptide(L)'
;MLQQIIALIIIFLFISRLVRQKNRQEIGSNELYLWLSFWILAAISIIFIKFIDRFVAYFGFSMSGINFLLYLSVLALFYLVFRLRLNLAKLDKNLTEVVRQLTLNKK
;
A
#
# COMPACT_ATOMS: atom_id res chain seq x y z
N MET A 1 -21.00 -9.64 -13.23
CA MET A 1 -21.63 -9.98 -11.93
C MET A 1 -20.63 -10.62 -10.96
N LEU A 2 -19.93 -11.69 -11.34
CA LEU A 2 -18.99 -12.41 -10.45
C LEU A 2 -17.79 -11.56 -9.96
N GLN A 3 -17.23 -10.72 -10.84
CA GLN A 3 -16.12 -9.82 -10.50
C GLN A 3 -16.48 -8.77 -9.43
N GLN A 4 -17.73 -8.28 -9.43
CA GLN A 4 -18.19 -7.32 -8.42
C GLN A 4 -18.34 -7.97 -7.04
N ILE A 5 -18.80 -9.22 -6.99
CA ILE A 5 -18.94 -9.99 -5.74
C ILE A 5 -17.56 -10.30 -5.15
N ILE A 6 -16.60 -10.69 -5.98
CA ILE A 6 -15.21 -10.92 -5.56
C ILE A 6 -14.58 -9.63 -5.02
N ALA A 7 -14.81 -8.49 -5.69
CA ALA A 7 -14.35 -7.18 -5.21
C ALA A 7 -14.95 -6.82 -3.84
N LEU A 8 -16.25 -7.09 -3.64
CA LEU A 8 -16.96 -6.81 -2.40
C LEU A 8 -16.45 -7.68 -1.25
N ILE A 9 -16.16 -8.96 -1.52
CA ILE A 9 -15.54 -9.89 -0.57
C ILE A 9 -14.13 -9.45 -0.19
N ILE A 10 -13.34 -8.98 -1.15
CA ILE A 10 -11.98 -8.46 -0.90
C ILE A 10 -12.04 -7.21 -0.02
N ILE A 11 -12.94 -6.27 -0.32
CA ILE A 11 -13.14 -5.05 0.49
C ILE A 11 -13.56 -5.43 1.92
N PHE A 12 -14.49 -6.38 2.07
CA PHE A 12 -14.95 -6.83 3.39
C PHE A 12 -13.84 -7.51 4.19
N LEU A 13 -13.06 -8.41 3.57
CA LEU A 13 -11.89 -9.04 4.20
C LEU A 13 -10.84 -8.00 4.62
N PHE A 14 -10.67 -6.94 3.83
CA PHE A 14 -9.71 -5.88 4.16
C PHE A 14 -10.18 -4.98 5.29
N ILE A 15 -11.45 -4.58 5.32
CA ILE A 15 -12.03 -3.86 6.46
C ILE A 15 -11.91 -4.71 7.73
N SER A 16 -12.23 -6.00 7.65
CA SER A 16 -12.11 -6.93 8.78
C SER A 16 -10.66 -7.08 9.27
N ARG A 17 -9.68 -7.16 8.36
CA ARG A 17 -8.25 -7.14 8.72
C ARG A 17 -7.82 -5.82 9.35
N LEU A 18 -8.26 -4.68 8.81
CA LEU A 18 -7.92 -3.35 9.30
C LEU A 18 -8.46 -3.11 10.72
N VAL A 19 -9.71 -3.53 10.97
CA VAL A 19 -10.34 -3.48 12.29
C VAL A 19 -9.61 -4.39 13.28
N ARG A 20 -9.17 -5.58 12.85
CA ARG A 20 -8.39 -6.50 13.68
C ARG A 20 -6.99 -5.97 14.00
N GLN A 21 -6.39 -5.19 13.10
CA GLN A 21 -5.11 -4.51 13.31
C GLN A 21 -5.23 -3.31 14.25
N LYS A 22 -6.30 -2.52 14.13
CA LYS A 22 -6.64 -1.43 15.06
C LYS A 22 -6.80 -1.94 16.50
N ASN A 23 -7.41 -3.12 16.67
CA ASN A 23 -7.65 -3.69 17.99
C ASN A 23 -6.39 -4.21 18.70
N ARG A 24 -5.25 -4.31 18.00
CA ARG A 24 -3.96 -4.71 18.58
C ARG A 24 -3.02 -3.54 18.94
N GLN A 25 -3.44 -2.29 18.76
CA GLN A 25 -2.68 -1.07 19.11
C GLN A 25 -1.27 -0.93 18.51
N GLU A 26 -0.82 -1.82 17.63
CA GLU A 26 0.55 -1.78 17.07
C GLU A 26 0.76 -0.81 15.90
N ILE A 27 -0.30 -0.10 15.48
CA ILE A 27 -0.26 0.75 14.28
C ILE A 27 -0.67 2.18 14.64
N GLY A 28 0.19 3.14 14.30
CA GLY A 28 -0.09 4.56 14.51
C GLY A 28 -1.28 5.03 13.66
N SER A 29 -2.08 5.97 14.16
CA SER A 29 -3.29 6.45 13.46
C SER A 29 -3.04 6.94 12.03
N ASN A 30 -1.82 7.39 11.73
CA ASN A 30 -1.38 7.78 10.38
C ASN A 30 -1.26 6.58 9.40
N GLU A 31 -0.77 5.44 9.86
CA GLU A 31 -0.64 4.23 9.04
C GLU A 31 -2.00 3.62 8.73
N LEU A 32 -2.94 3.70 9.68
CA LEU A 32 -4.34 3.34 9.46
C LEU A 32 -4.98 4.19 8.35
N TYR A 33 -4.77 5.52 8.38
CA TYR A 33 -5.31 6.42 7.36
C TYR A 33 -4.70 6.18 5.97
N LEU A 34 -3.37 5.96 5.90
CA LEU A 34 -2.68 5.61 4.65
C LEU A 34 -3.22 4.31 4.06
N TRP A 35 -3.35 3.27 4.87
CA TRP A 35 -3.90 2.00 4.42
C TRP A 35 -5.37 2.12 4.00
N LEU A 36 -6.19 2.81 4.79
CA LEU A 36 -7.60 3.02 4.45
C LEU A 36 -7.75 3.76 3.11
N SER A 37 -6.94 4.81 2.89
CA SER A 37 -6.91 5.54 1.62
C SER A 37 -6.49 4.65 0.46
N PHE A 38 -5.50 3.77 0.65
CA PHE A 38 -5.06 2.82 -0.38
C PHE A 38 -6.15 1.83 -0.76
N TRP A 39 -6.89 1.30 0.22
CA TRP A 39 -8.02 0.39 -0.01
C TRP A 39 -9.19 1.07 -0.70
N ILE A 40 -9.49 2.32 -0.33
CA ILE A 40 -10.53 3.13 -1.00
C ILE A 40 -10.14 3.39 -2.46
N LEU A 41 -8.89 3.76 -2.73
CA LEU A 41 -8.38 3.94 -4.10
C LEU A 41 -8.46 2.64 -4.93
N ALA A 42 -8.13 1.49 -4.33
CA ALA A 42 -8.24 0.20 -4.99
C ALA A 42 -9.71 -0.15 -5.31
N ALA A 43 -10.63 0.06 -4.37
CA ALA A 43 -12.06 -0.17 -4.57
C ALA A 43 -12.63 0.72 -5.70
N ILE A 44 -12.26 2.01 -5.70
CA ILE A 44 -12.64 2.97 -6.75
C ILE A 44 -12.10 2.52 -8.10
N SER A 45 -10.84 2.09 -8.16
CA SER A 45 -10.19 1.61 -9.41
C SER A 45 -10.92 0.40 -10.01
N ILE A 46 -11.42 -0.52 -9.17
CA ILE A 46 -12.19 -1.67 -9.63
C ILE A 46 -13.58 -1.26 -10.14
N ILE A 47 -14.26 -0.35 -9.46
CA ILE A 47 -15.58 0.15 -9.87
C ILE A 47 -15.47 0.92 -11.21
N PHE A 48 -14.40 1.68 -11.38
CA PHE A 48 -14.13 2.50 -12.57
C PHE A 48 -13.31 1.79 -13.66
N ILE A 49 -13.17 0.46 -13.62
CA ILE A 49 -12.39 -0.31 -14.59
C ILE A 49 -12.79 0.00 -16.05
N LYS A 50 -14.09 0.21 -16.33
CA LYS A 50 -14.61 0.56 -17.66
C LYS A 50 -14.19 1.96 -18.14
N PHE A 51 -13.93 2.87 -17.20
CA PHE A 51 -13.43 4.21 -17.52
C PHE A 51 -11.93 4.16 -17.78
N ILE A 52 -11.22 3.34 -17.02
CA ILE A 52 -9.79 3.06 -17.20
C ILE A 52 -9.56 2.37 -18.55
N ASP A 53 -10.37 1.38 -18.94
CA ASP A 53 -10.32 0.75 -20.27
C ASP A 53 -10.45 1.80 -21.40
N ARG A 54 -11.39 2.75 -21.28
CA ARG A 54 -11.57 3.82 -22.28
C ARG A 54 -10.41 4.82 -22.29
N PHE A 55 -9.87 5.16 -21.14
CA PHE A 55 -8.69 6.04 -21.03
C PHE A 55 -7.45 5.37 -21.63
N VAL A 56 -7.21 4.10 -21.30
CA VAL A 56 -6.08 3.31 -21.81
C VAL A 56 -6.19 3.11 -23.33
N ALA A 57 -7.40 2.88 -23.85
CA ALA A 57 -7.66 2.83 -25.29
C ALA A 57 -7.41 4.19 -25.99
N TYR A 58 -7.74 5.31 -25.35
CA TYR A 58 -7.46 6.65 -25.88
C TYR A 58 -5.96 6.96 -25.92
N PHE A 59 -5.19 6.45 -24.97
CA PHE A 59 -3.72 6.56 -24.96
C PHE A 59 -3.01 5.58 -25.93
N GLY A 60 -3.76 4.81 -26.72
CA GLY A 60 -3.18 3.94 -27.77
C GLY A 60 -2.61 2.61 -27.27
N PHE A 61 -2.88 2.24 -26.02
CA PHE A 61 -2.49 0.93 -25.49
C PHE A 61 -3.53 -0.12 -25.92
N SER A 62 -3.13 -1.07 -26.77
CA SER A 62 -3.98 -2.21 -27.19
C SER A 62 -4.25 -3.25 -26.09
N MET A 63 -3.84 -2.98 -24.84
CA MET A 63 -4.00 -3.88 -23.70
C MET A 63 -5.21 -3.49 -22.86
N SER A 64 -5.92 -4.49 -22.33
CA SER A 64 -6.98 -4.27 -21.34
C SER A 64 -6.47 -3.42 -20.17
N GLY A 65 -7.26 -2.47 -19.70
CA GLY A 65 -6.97 -1.57 -18.58
C GLY A 65 -6.63 -2.30 -17.28
N ILE A 66 -7.00 -3.58 -17.17
CA ILE A 66 -6.56 -4.48 -16.10
C ILE A 66 -5.02 -4.64 -16.11
N ASN A 67 -4.40 -4.82 -17.28
CA ASN A 67 -2.95 -4.97 -17.38
C ASN A 67 -2.21 -3.68 -17.01
N PHE A 68 -2.76 -2.53 -17.41
CA PHE A 68 -2.21 -1.23 -17.04
C PHE A 68 -2.24 -1.01 -15.52
N LEU A 69 -3.39 -1.28 -14.89
CA LEU A 69 -3.52 -1.24 -13.43
C LEU A 69 -2.57 -2.22 -12.73
N LEU A 70 -2.36 -3.39 -13.30
CA LEU A 70 -1.44 -4.40 -12.75
C LEU A 70 0.00 -3.89 -12.79
N TYR A 71 0.46 -3.36 -13.93
CA TYR A 71 1.79 -2.76 -14.03
C TYR A 71 1.96 -1.58 -13.08
N LEU A 72 0.98 -0.69 -12.98
CA LEU A 72 1.02 0.45 -12.05
C LEU A 72 1.06 -0.03 -10.59
N SER A 73 0.30 -1.07 -10.24
CA SER A 73 0.30 -1.67 -8.91
C SER A 73 1.65 -2.31 -8.57
N VAL A 74 2.27 -3.02 -9.52
CA VAL A 74 3.61 -3.59 -9.35
C VAL A 74 4.63 -2.49 -9.14
N LEU A 75 4.56 -1.42 -9.93
CA LEU A 75 5.48 -0.28 -9.83
C LEU A 75 5.32 0.44 -8.48
N ALA A 76 4.08 0.65 -8.03
CA ALA A 76 3.77 1.21 -6.71
C ALA A 76 4.26 0.30 -5.57
N LEU A 77 4.10 -1.02 -5.69
CA LEU A 77 4.62 -1.98 -4.71
C LEU A 77 6.14 -1.94 -4.64
N PHE A 78 6.83 -1.91 -5.78
CA PHE A 78 8.28 -1.75 -5.82
C PHE A 78 8.72 -0.46 -5.13
N TYR A 79 8.03 0.65 -5.38
CA TYR A 79 8.31 1.92 -4.71
C TYR A 79 8.11 1.82 -3.19
N LEU A 80 7.02 1.18 -2.72
CA LEU A 80 6.77 0.99 -1.29
C LEU A 80 7.83 0.11 -0.63
N VAL A 81 8.23 -0.98 -1.27
CA VAL A 81 9.32 -1.86 -0.79
C VAL A 81 10.64 -1.11 -0.72
N PHE A 82 10.93 -0.30 -1.74
CA PHE A 82 12.13 0.54 -1.77
C PHE A 82 12.11 1.57 -0.63
N ARG A 83 10.99 2.27 -0.43
CA ARG A 83 10.80 3.22 0.67
C ARG A 83 10.95 2.55 2.04
N LEU A 84 10.39 1.35 2.22
CA LEU A 84 10.53 0.57 3.44
C LEU A 84 12.01 0.23 3.72
N ARG A 85 12.75 -0.23 2.70
CA ARG A 85 14.17 -0.53 2.81
C ARG A 85 15.00 0.69 3.24
N LEU A 86 14.72 1.86 2.67
CA LEU A 86 15.40 3.10 3.05
C LEU A 86 15.11 3.50 4.50
N ASN A 87 13.88 3.31 4.98
CA ASN A 87 13.52 3.59 6.36
C ASN A 87 14.21 2.63 7.33
N LEU A 88 14.31 1.34 6.99
CA LEU A 88 15.05 0.35 7.77
C LEU A 88 16.54 0.73 7.89
N ALA A 89 17.17 1.12 6.78
CA ALA A 89 18.58 1.55 6.80
C ALA A 89 18.81 2.79 7.68
N LYS A 90 17.87 3.75 7.69
CA LYS A 90 17.93 4.90 8.60
C LYS A 90 17.77 4.49 10.06
N LEU A 91 16.87 3.54 10.34
CA LEU A 91 16.65 3.02 11.69
C LEU A 91 17.92 2.34 12.23
N ASP A 92 18.56 1.50 11.43
CA ASP A 92 19.82 0.82 11.81
C ASP A 92 20.94 1.82 12.12
N LYS A 93 21.06 2.88 11.31
CA LYS A 93 22.03 3.95 11.54
C LYS A 93 21.76 4.66 12.87
N ASN A 94 20.50 5.03 13.12
CA ASN A 94 20.11 5.70 14.36
C ASN A 94 20.36 4.82 15.59
N LEU A 95 20.04 3.52 15.51
CA LEU A 95 20.33 2.57 16.58
C LEU A 95 21.83 2.48 16.86
N THR A 96 22.66 2.40 15.81
CA THR A 96 24.12 2.39 15.95
C THR A 96 24.62 3.65 16.65
N GLU A 97 24.08 4.81 16.29
CA GLU A 97 24.45 6.09 16.90
C GLU A 97 24.04 6.19 18.37
N VAL A 98 22.82 5.74 18.71
CA VAL A 98 22.33 5.66 20.09
C VAL A 98 23.22 4.75 20.94
N VAL A 99 23.56 3.55 20.45
CA VAL A 99 24.45 2.61 21.16
C VAL A 99 25.85 3.21 21.35
N ARG A 100 26.38 3.93 20.35
CA ARG A 100 27.68 4.60 20.45
C ARG A 100 27.67 5.69 21.52
N GLN A 101 26.63 6.53 21.55
CA GLN A 101 26.48 7.57 22.56
C GLN A 101 26.35 6.99 23.97
N LEU A 102 25.54 5.94 24.15
CA LEU A 102 25.39 5.24 25.43
C LEU A 102 26.72 4.67 25.94
N THR A 103 27.56 4.16 25.04
CA THR A 103 28.87 3.59 25.39
C THR A 103 29.89 4.67 25.78
N LEU A 104 29.89 5.80 25.04
CA LEU A 104 30.79 6.92 25.32
C LEU A 104 30.42 7.66 26.61
N ASN A 105 29.13 7.69 26.97
CA ASN A 105 28.62 8.39 28.16
C ASN A 105 28.66 7.53 29.44
N LYS A 106 28.92 6.21 29.32
CA LYS A 106 29.11 5.29 30.46
C LYS A 106 30.57 5.16 30.91
N LYS A 107 31.47 5.91 30.28
CA LYS A 107 32.90 5.94 30.59
C LYS A 107 33.21 7.13 31.48
#